data_AF-A0A7S0N398-F1
#
_entry.id   AF-A0A7S0N398-F1
#
_cell.length_a   1.000
_cell.length_b   1.000
_cell.length_c   1.000
_cell.angle_alpha   90.00
_cell.angle_beta   90.00
_cell.angle_gamma   90.00
#
_symmetry.space_group_name_H-M   'P 1'
#
loop_
_entity.id
_entity.type
_entity.pdbx_description
1 polymer ?
#
loop_
_entity_poly.entity_id
_entity_poly.type
_entity_poly.pdbx_seq_one_letter_code
_entity_poly.pdbx_strand_id
1 'polypeptide(L)'
;MQLQELAARIFRPDGKPSVVRIGIHSGPLVAGVIGRRSPKYSVFGDTVNTASRMATTQVGSNGGIQLSQDAVDQLEQGEIPDATRRRLRRRNSAVAVKGKGDMQTHIIEP
;
A
#
# COMPACT_ATOMS: atom_id res chain seq x y z
N MET A 1 1.25 -7.95 -8.58
CA MET A 1 0.16 -8.95 -8.53
C MET A 1 0.63 -10.31 -8.04
N GLN A 2 1.84 -10.75 -8.39
CA GLN A 2 2.41 -12.05 -7.95
C GLN A 2 2.23 -12.38 -6.46
N LEU A 3 2.37 -11.41 -5.54
CA LEU A 3 2.18 -11.66 -4.10
C LEU A 3 0.72 -11.95 -3.73
N GLN A 4 -0.25 -11.26 -4.34
CA GLN A 4 -1.68 -11.51 -4.08
C GLN A 4 -2.10 -12.88 -4.63
N GLU A 5 -1.60 -13.25 -5.80
CA GLU A 5 -1.80 -14.57 -6.39
C GLU A 5 -1.19 -15.68 -5.51
N LEU A 6 0.01 -15.45 -4.97
CA LEU A 6 0.66 -16.40 -4.06
C LEU A 6 -0.11 -16.52 -2.75
N ALA A 7 -0.60 -15.40 -2.19
CA ALA A 7 -1.38 -15.42 -0.97
C ALA A 7 -2.71 -16.17 -1.13
N ALA A 8 -3.35 -16.07 -2.28
CA ALA A 8 -4.58 -16.80 -2.57
C ALA A 8 -4.38 -18.34 -2.57
N ARG A 9 -3.14 -18.83 -2.73
CA ARG A 9 -2.79 -20.25 -2.62
C ARG A 9 -2.61 -20.72 -1.18
N ILE A 10 -2.53 -19.79 -0.22
CA ILE A 10 -2.39 -20.10 1.20
C ILE A 10 -3.78 -20.05 1.83
N PHE A 11 -4.24 -21.18 2.35
CA PHE A 11 -5.53 -21.27 3.02
C PHE A 11 -5.39 -20.97 4.52
N ARG A 12 -6.33 -20.18 5.02
CA ARG A 12 -6.51 -19.93 6.45
C ARG A 12 -7.11 -21.16 7.13
N PRO A 13 -7.04 -21.27 8.47
CA PRO A 13 -7.63 -22.39 9.21
C PRO A 13 -9.15 -22.57 9.00
N ASP A 14 -9.86 -21.53 8.54
CA ASP A 14 -11.28 -21.55 8.18
C ASP A 14 -11.57 -22.08 6.76
N GLY A 15 -10.54 -22.55 6.05
CA GLY A 15 -10.64 -23.06 4.67
C GLY A 15 -10.79 -21.98 3.59
N LYS A 16 -10.69 -20.69 3.94
CA LYS A 16 -10.76 -19.59 2.97
C LYS A 16 -9.37 -19.18 2.48
N PRO A 17 -9.22 -18.71 1.22
CA PRO A 17 -7.95 -18.22 0.73
C PRO A 17 -7.50 -16.98 1.52
N SER A 18 -6.19 -16.83 1.71
CA SER A 18 -5.61 -15.67 2.39
C SER A 18 -5.75 -14.43 1.50
N VAL A 19 -6.20 -13.34 2.09
CA VAL A 19 -6.40 -12.07 1.41
C VAL A 19 -5.37 -11.08 1.91
N VAL A 20 -4.58 -10.51 1.01
CA VAL A 20 -3.55 -9.52 1.34
C VAL A 20 -4.01 -8.14 0.86
N ARG A 21 -3.90 -7.16 1.77
CA ARG A 21 -4.10 -5.75 1.48
C ARG A 21 -2.74 -5.07 1.40
N ILE A 22 -2.54 -4.24 0.38
CA ILE A 22 -1.28 -3.55 0.14
C ILE A 22 -1.56 -2.05 0.10
N GLY A 23 -0.78 -1.28 0.86
CA GLY A 23 -0.81 0.17 0.86
C GLY A 23 0.51 0.72 0.34
N ILE A 24 0.44 1.67 -0.59
CA ILE A 24 1.62 2.27 -1.21
C ILE A 24 1.53 3.79 -1.06
N HIS A 25 2.62 4.40 -0.62
CA HIS A 25 2.80 5.84 -0.54
C HIS A 25 4.28 6.16 -0.77
N SER A 26 4.57 7.32 -1.37
CA SER A 26 5.94 7.79 -1.62
C SER A 26 6.18 9.12 -0.93
N GLY A 27 7.37 9.29 -0.36
CA GLY A 27 7.76 10.49 0.35
C GLY A 27 9.05 10.30 1.15
N PRO A 28 9.56 11.36 1.79
CA PRO A 28 10.79 11.31 2.56
C PRO A 28 10.61 10.49 3.85
N LEU A 29 11.61 9.67 4.17
CA LEU A 29 11.65 8.88 5.40
C LEU A 29 13.06 8.84 5.99
N VAL A 30 13.15 8.41 7.24
CA VAL A 30 14.43 8.18 7.94
C VAL A 30 14.63 6.68 8.08
N ALA A 31 15.80 6.18 7.71
CA ALA A 31 16.19 4.78 7.89
C ALA A 31 17.42 4.69 8.80
N GLY A 32 17.51 3.62 9.59
CA GLY A 32 18.64 3.42 10.48
C GLY A 32 18.64 2.07 11.18
N VAL A 33 19.72 1.79 11.91
CA VAL A 33 19.86 0.59 12.75
C VAL A 33 19.55 0.96 14.20
N ILE A 34 18.61 0.23 14.81
CA ILE A 34 18.19 0.44 16.21
C ILE A 34 18.68 -0.71 17.08
N GLY A 35 19.19 -0.36 18.27
CA GLY A 35 19.58 -1.29 19.31
C GLY A 35 21.05 -1.67 19.23
N ARG A 36 21.73 -1.70 20.39
CA ARG A 36 23.15 -2.08 20.49
C ARG A 36 23.37 -3.58 20.61
N ARG A 37 22.47 -4.28 21.32
CA ARG A 37 22.62 -5.72 21.63
C ARG A 37 21.96 -6.63 20.61
N SER A 38 20.95 -6.11 19.90
CA SER A 38 20.25 -6.79 18.80
C SER A 38 19.91 -5.73 17.75
N PRO A 39 20.89 -5.32 16.92
CA PRO A 39 20.68 -4.29 15.90
C PRO A 39 19.61 -4.73 14.90
N LYS A 40 18.61 -3.87 14.68
CA LYS A 40 17.55 -4.07 13.68
C LYS A 40 17.50 -2.88 12.75
N TYR A 41 17.53 -3.14 11.44
CA TYR A 41 17.28 -2.10 10.45
C TYR A 41 15.80 -1.73 10.47
N SER A 42 15.50 -0.43 10.49
CA SER A 42 14.14 0.08 10.61
C SER A 42 13.99 1.42 9.90
N VAL A 43 12.77 1.68 9.44
CA VAL A 43 12.38 2.91 8.74
C VAL A 43 11.29 3.64 9.53
N PHE A 44 11.39 4.97 9.59
CA PHE A 44 10.53 5.85 10.37
C PHE A 44 10.13 7.08 9.57
N GLY A 45 9.02 7.69 9.97
CA GLY A 45 8.55 8.95 9.40
C GLY A 45 7.07 8.93 9.07
N ASP A 46 6.58 10.07 8.61
CA ASP A 46 5.20 10.23 8.19
C ASP A 46 4.86 9.38 6.95
N THR A 47 5.83 9.16 6.05
CA THR A 47 5.65 8.32 4.87
C THR A 47 5.29 6.88 5.22
N VAL A 48 5.94 6.26 6.21
CA VAL A 48 5.61 4.88 6.62
C VAL A 48 4.25 4.81 7.31
N ASN A 49 3.87 5.85 8.05
CA ASN A 49 2.55 5.96 8.66
C ASN A 49 1.47 6.08 7.59
N THR A 50 1.66 6.95 6.61
CA THR A 50 0.71 7.15 5.50
C THR A 50 0.57 5.90 4.64
N ALA A 51 1.67 5.20 4.33
CA ALA A 51 1.64 3.91 3.63
C ALA A 51 0.83 2.86 4.40
N SER A 52 1.02 2.77 5.73
CA SER A 52 0.22 1.91 6.60
C SER A 52 -1.27 2.28 6.54
N ARG A 53 -1.59 3.59 6.51
CA ARG A 53 -2.97 4.05 6.33
C ARG A 53 -3.54 3.62 4.99
N MET A 54 -2.81 3.68 3.89
CA MET A 54 -3.29 3.19 2.59
C MET A 54 -3.69 1.71 2.65
N ALA A 55 -2.95 0.88 3.38
CA ALA A 55 -3.31 -0.54 3.54
C ALA A 55 -4.55 -0.74 4.42
N THR A 56 -4.66 0.02 5.53
CA THR A 56 -5.74 -0.14 6.51
C THR A 56 -7.07 0.49 6.09
N THR A 57 -7.04 1.57 5.31
CA THR A 57 -8.25 2.27 4.83
C THR A 57 -8.76 1.72 3.50
N GLN A 58 -8.08 0.71 2.95
CA GLN A 58 -8.51 0.01 1.76
C GLN A 58 -9.86 -0.66 2.00
N VAL A 59 -10.88 -0.15 1.32
CA VAL A 59 -12.25 -0.69 1.35
C VAL A 59 -12.35 -1.73 0.24
N GLY A 60 -12.64 -2.97 0.59
CA GLY A 60 -12.77 -4.09 -0.34
C GLY A 60 -12.42 -5.42 0.32
N SER A 61 -13.38 -6.34 0.32
CA SER A 61 -13.27 -7.66 0.97
C SER A 61 -12.29 -8.61 0.28
N ASN A 62 -11.96 -8.36 -0.98
CA ASN A 62 -11.20 -9.28 -1.82
C ASN A 62 -9.69 -8.98 -1.85
N GLY A 63 -9.25 -8.04 -1.01
CA GLY A 63 -7.88 -7.52 -1.06
C GLY A 63 -7.71 -6.57 -2.24
N GLY A 64 -6.70 -5.73 -2.16
CA GLY A 64 -6.47 -4.70 -3.15
C GLY A 64 -5.20 -3.93 -2.83
N ILE A 65 -4.72 -3.20 -3.82
CA ILE A 65 -3.60 -2.28 -3.66
C ILE A 65 -4.19 -0.88 -3.64
N GLN A 66 -3.99 -0.14 -2.55
CA GLN A 66 -4.36 1.26 -2.46
C GLN A 66 -3.09 2.13 -2.48
N LEU A 67 -3.14 3.20 -3.26
CA LEU A 67 -2.04 4.13 -3.46
C LEU A 67 -2.46 5.56 -3.09
N SER A 68 -1.55 6.33 -2.51
CA SER A 68 -1.72 7.79 -2.39
C SER A 68 -1.54 8.48 -3.75
N GLN A 69 -1.95 9.75 -3.86
CA GLN A 69 -1.62 10.57 -5.03
C GLN A 69 -0.10 10.65 -5.27
N ASP A 70 0.69 10.95 -4.24
CA ASP A 70 2.15 11.09 -4.38
C ASP A 70 2.85 9.83 -4.95
N ALA A 71 2.33 8.64 -4.63
CA ALA A 71 2.85 7.40 -5.20
C ALA A 71 2.49 7.27 -6.68
N VAL A 72 1.31 7.72 -7.10
CA VAL A 72 0.90 7.72 -8.50
C VAL A 72 1.75 8.71 -9.30
N ASP A 73 1.98 9.91 -8.77
CA ASP A 73 2.77 10.94 -9.45
C ASP A 73 4.23 10.46 -9.66
N GLN A 74 4.80 9.79 -8.66
CA GLN A 74 6.11 9.14 -8.76
C GLN A 74 6.13 7.98 -9.75
N LEU A 75 5.04 7.22 -9.81
CA LEU A 75 4.89 6.12 -10.76
C LEU A 75 4.80 6.64 -12.20
N GLU A 76 4.12 7.75 -12.44
CA GLU A 76 4.03 8.39 -13.78
C GLU A 76 5.39 8.83 -14.31
N GLN A 77 6.31 9.21 -13.42
CA GLN A 77 7.69 9.56 -13.77
C GLN A 77 8.57 8.34 -14.10
N GLY A 78 8.14 7.13 -13.76
CA GLY A 78 8.90 5.90 -13.94
C GLY A 78 8.41 5.00 -15.08
N GLU A 79 9.14 3.91 -15.30
CA GLU A 79 8.73 2.81 -16.18
C GLU A 79 7.82 1.84 -15.42
N ILE A 80 6.51 2.06 -15.49
CA ILE A 80 5.53 1.10 -15.00
C ILE A 80 5.03 0.26 -16.18
N PRO A 81 4.88 -1.07 -16.03
CA PRO A 81 4.20 -1.88 -17.03
C PRO A 81 2.81 -1.32 -17.36
N ASP A 82 2.48 -1.21 -18.66
CA ASP A 82 1.20 -0.64 -19.11
C ASP A 82 -0.03 -1.36 -18.55
N ALA A 83 0.11 -2.67 -18.29
CA ALA A 83 -0.93 -3.47 -17.64
C ALA A 83 -1.29 -2.91 -16.25
N THR A 84 -0.32 -2.41 -15.50
CA THR A 84 -0.54 -1.79 -14.18
C THR A 84 -1.19 -0.42 -14.33
N ARG A 85 -0.72 0.41 -15.26
CA ARG A 85 -1.34 1.72 -15.57
C ARG A 85 -2.80 1.59 -15.93
N ARG A 86 -3.15 0.64 -16.80
CA ARG A 86 -4.53 0.40 -17.25
C ARG A 86 -5.47 -0.05 -16.13
N ARG A 87 -4.96 -0.58 -15.01
CA ARG A 87 -5.77 -1.06 -13.89
C ARG A 87 -5.86 -0.05 -12.74
N LEU A 88 -5.03 0.99 -12.75
CA LEU A 88 -5.08 2.05 -11.76
C LEU A 88 -6.39 2.83 -11.91
N ARG A 89 -7.15 2.94 -10.83
CA ARG A 89 -8.41 3.68 -10.79
C ARG A 89 -8.37 4.70 -9.66
N ARG A 90 -8.69 5.95 -9.98
CA ARG A 90 -8.88 6.99 -8.97
C ARG A 90 -10.16 6.69 -8.19
N ARG A 91 -10.11 6.79 -6.86
CA ARG A 91 -11.32 6.68 -6.04
C ARG A 91 -12.16 7.95 -6.16
N ASN A 92 -13.47 7.77 -6.27
CA ASN A 92 -14.43 8.88 -6.37
C ASN A 92 -14.55 9.66 -5.05
N SER A 93 -14.30 9.02 -3.91
CA SER A 93 -14.31 9.64 -2.59
C SER A 93 -12.90 9.74 -2.03
N ALA A 94 -12.59 10.91 -1.46
CA ALA A 94 -11.41 11.11 -0.65
C ALA A 94 -11.49 10.25 0.63
N VAL A 95 -10.33 9.87 1.14
CA VAL A 95 -10.21 9.02 2.33
C VAL A 95 -9.65 9.85 3.47
N ALA A 96 -10.35 9.88 4.59
CA ALA A 96 -9.87 10.54 5.80
C ALA A 96 -8.61 9.83 6.33
N VAL A 97 -7.49 10.54 6.32
CA VAL A 97 -6.20 10.07 6.83
C VAL A 97 -5.82 10.91 8.04
N LYS A 98 -5.61 10.24 9.19
CA LYS A 98 -5.24 10.90 10.44
C LYS A 98 -4.00 11.79 10.24
N GLY A 99 -4.12 13.07 10.58
CA GLY A 99 -3.04 14.05 10.46
C GLY A 99 -2.86 14.68 9.07
N LYS A 100 -3.59 14.20 8.05
CA LYS A 100 -3.55 14.73 6.68
C LYS A 100 -4.91 15.25 6.18
N GLY A 101 -6.00 14.92 6.86
CA GLY A 101 -7.35 15.24 6.41
C GLY A 101 -7.79 14.31 5.28
N ASP A 102 -8.61 14.83 4.38
CA ASP A 102 -9.12 14.05 3.25
C ASP A 102 -8.08 13.94 2.14
N MET A 103 -7.70 12.70 1.84
CA MET A 103 -6.65 12.40 0.86
C MET A 103 -7.25 11.72 -0.36
N GLN A 104 -6.86 12.20 -1.55
CA GLN A 104 -7.15 11.50 -2.79
C GLN A 104 -6.33 10.21 -2.86
N THR A 105 -7.01 9.10 -3.16
CA THR A 105 -6.38 7.78 -3.27
C THR A 105 -6.77 7.08 -4.56
N HIS A 106 -5.97 6.08 -4.93
CA HIS A 106 -6.16 5.23 -6.08
C HIS A 106 -6.19 3.78 -5.65
N ILE A 107 -6.85 2.95 -6.44
CA ILE A 107 -6.93 1.51 -6.21
C ILE A 107 -6.53 0.75 -7.47
N ILE A 108 -5.91 -0.41 -7.23
CA ILE A 108 -5.75 -1.47 -8.22
C ILE A 108 -6.46 -2.67 -7.63
N GLU A 109 -7.56 -3.05 -8.28
CA GLU A 109 -8.28 -4.28 -7.95
C GLU A 109 -7.43 -5.49 -8.39
N PRO A 110 -7.49 -6.63 -7.66
CA PRO A 110 -6.72 -7.84 -7.94
C PRO A 110 -7.13 -8.55 -9.24
#